data_AF-A0A7N0TW45-F1
#
_entry.id   AF-A0A7N0TW45-F1
#
_cell.length_a   1.000
_cell.length_b   1.000
_cell.length_c   1.000
_cell.angle_alpha   90.00
_cell.angle_beta   90.00
_cell.angle_gamma   90.00
#
_symmetry.space_group_name_H-M   'P 1'
#
loop_
_entity.id
_entity.type
_entity.pdbx_description
1 polymer ?
#
loop_
_entity_poly.entity_id
_entity_poly.type
_entity_poly.pdbx_seq_one_letter_code
_entity_poly.pdbx_strand_id
1 'polypeptide(L)'
;MVETGHNHGPPPAPVAPPLGSAREAGPLADTTQSKLYFTRINTKAGFCRVRVPFSSFRPVNPEDPPLDPFLAHTLTIRFEPRRQKPIEAPVGSNQDLRSFKLILEYIKALPTGQETDFVLVSCTGQGIEASRREQVLKAKRAGEDSLRRSGLGYTIIRPGPLKEEPGGQRALIFDQGNRILQGISCADVADICVKALHDSTARNKSFDVCHEYVAEQGQELYELVAHLPDKANNYLTPALAALEKNT
;
A
#
# COMPACT_ATOMS: atom_id res chain seq x y z
N MET A 1 15.56 6.77 -71.40
CA MET A 1 14.63 7.27 -70.37
C MET A 1 13.46 6.30 -70.34
N VAL A 2 13.42 5.43 -69.33
CA VAL A 2 12.26 4.75 -68.71
C VAL A 2 12.85 3.76 -67.71
N GLU A 3 12.55 3.99 -66.43
CA GLU A 3 12.80 3.11 -65.30
C GLU A 3 11.95 1.84 -65.40
N THR A 4 12.49 0.71 -64.94
CA THR A 4 11.69 -0.39 -64.38
C THR A 4 12.34 -0.85 -63.07
N GLY A 5 11.66 -0.54 -61.97
CA GLY A 5 12.07 -0.87 -60.62
C GLY A 5 11.87 -2.34 -60.26
N HIS A 6 12.65 -2.82 -59.29
CA HIS A 6 12.32 -3.98 -58.49
C HIS A 6 12.46 -3.65 -57.00
N ASN A 7 11.30 -3.66 -56.35
CA ASN A 7 10.98 -3.79 -54.93
C ASN A 7 12.12 -4.26 -54.00
N HIS A 8 12.55 -3.39 -53.08
CA HIS A 8 13.16 -3.80 -51.82
C HIS A 8 12.08 -3.85 -50.73
N GLY A 9 11.76 -5.06 -50.26
CA GLY A 9 10.91 -5.25 -49.09
C GLY A 9 11.57 -4.73 -47.81
N PRO A 10 10.79 -4.44 -46.75
CA PRO A 10 11.33 -3.88 -45.51
C PRO A 10 12.27 -4.86 -44.81
N PRO A 11 13.29 -4.35 -44.09
CA PRO A 11 14.24 -5.20 -43.37
C PRO A 11 13.56 -5.99 -42.25
N PRO A 12 14.04 -7.21 -41.92
CA PRO A 12 13.47 -8.00 -40.84
C PRO A 12 13.65 -7.31 -39.49
N ALA A 13 12.60 -7.35 -38.66
CA ALA A 13 12.62 -6.83 -37.30
C ALA A 13 13.67 -7.55 -36.43
N PRO A 14 14.29 -6.87 -35.45
CA PRO A 14 15.27 -7.49 -34.57
C PRO A 14 14.63 -8.60 -33.74
N VAL A 15 15.23 -9.79 -33.81
CA VAL A 15 14.85 -10.97 -33.02
C VAL A 15 15.17 -10.68 -31.56
N ALA A 16 14.13 -10.58 -30.72
CA ALA A 16 14.31 -10.48 -29.27
C ALA A 16 15.05 -11.73 -28.75
N PRO A 17 15.99 -11.60 -27.81
CA PRO A 17 16.64 -12.75 -27.20
C PRO A 17 15.58 -13.62 -26.52
N PRO A 18 15.70 -14.96 -26.56
CA PRO A 18 14.73 -15.82 -25.90
C PRO A 18 14.73 -15.46 -24.41
N LEU A 19 13.55 -15.13 -23.88
CA LEU A 19 13.31 -15.10 -22.44
C LEU A 19 13.84 -16.43 -21.91
N GLY A 20 14.95 -16.36 -21.16
CA GLY A 20 15.49 -17.53 -20.48
C GLY A 20 14.33 -18.16 -19.72
N SER A 21 14.04 -19.41 -20.05
CA SER A 21 13.17 -20.24 -19.24
C SER A 21 13.78 -20.28 -17.85
N ALA A 22 13.28 -19.40 -16.98
CA ALA A 22 13.43 -19.56 -15.55
C ALA A 22 12.81 -20.93 -15.26
N ARG A 23 13.67 -21.95 -15.20
CA ARG A 23 13.30 -23.29 -14.81
C ARG A 23 12.58 -23.12 -13.48
N GLU A 24 11.28 -23.37 -13.50
CA GLU A 24 10.47 -23.62 -12.33
C GLU A 24 10.98 -24.95 -11.73
N ALA A 25 12.17 -24.91 -11.15
CA ALA A 25 12.64 -25.94 -10.27
C ALA A 25 11.84 -25.75 -9.00
N GLY A 26 10.78 -26.54 -8.85
CA GLY A 26 10.14 -26.75 -7.55
C GLY A 26 11.21 -27.06 -6.50
N PRO A 27 10.94 -26.73 -5.22
CA PRO A 27 11.96 -26.75 -4.18
C PRO A 27 12.66 -28.12 -4.15
N LEU A 28 13.99 -28.11 -4.24
CA LEU A 28 14.81 -29.29 -4.00
C LEU A 28 14.38 -29.85 -2.64
N ALA A 29 13.93 -31.11 -2.61
CA ALA A 29 13.43 -31.79 -1.41
C ALA A 29 14.52 -32.04 -0.35
N ASP A 30 15.71 -31.47 -0.53
CA ASP A 30 16.87 -31.62 0.34
C ASP A 30 17.04 -30.37 1.22
N THR A 31 16.42 -30.40 2.40
CA THR A 31 16.49 -29.33 3.40
C THR A 31 17.88 -29.17 4.02
N THR A 32 18.82 -30.08 3.74
CA THR A 32 20.19 -30.06 4.29
C THR A 32 21.06 -28.92 3.75
N GLN A 33 20.64 -28.30 2.64
CA GLN A 33 21.31 -27.12 2.07
C GLN A 33 20.56 -25.80 2.32
N SER A 34 19.42 -25.85 3.04
CA SER A 34 18.64 -24.64 3.32
C SER A 34 19.34 -23.75 4.36
N LYS A 35 19.66 -22.52 3.97
CA LYS A 35 20.18 -21.50 4.90
C LYS A 35 19.07 -21.07 5.84
N LEU A 36 19.36 -21.10 7.14
CA LEU A 36 18.38 -20.74 8.18
C LEU A 36 18.62 -19.31 8.64
N TYR A 37 17.52 -18.57 8.80
CA TYR A 37 17.53 -17.21 9.30
C TYR A 37 16.53 -17.06 10.43
N PHE A 38 16.84 -16.22 11.41
CA PHE A 38 15.96 -15.98 12.55
C PHE A 38 15.86 -14.49 12.87
N THR A 39 14.73 -14.12 13.46
CA THR A 39 14.50 -12.82 14.05
C THR A 39 13.61 -13.01 15.27
N ARG A 40 13.84 -12.21 16.31
CA ARG A 40 13.06 -12.29 17.55
C ARG A 40 12.00 -11.20 17.56
N ILE A 41 10.81 -11.57 17.97
CA ILE A 41 9.70 -10.66 18.16
C ILE A 41 9.14 -10.80 19.57
N ASN A 42 8.69 -9.69 20.13
CA ASN A 42 8.00 -9.71 21.43
C ASN A 42 6.52 -9.95 21.18
N THR A 43 5.93 -10.88 21.92
CA THR A 43 4.49 -11.11 21.92
C THR A 43 3.86 -10.48 23.17
N LYS A 44 2.56 -10.17 23.09
CA LYS A 44 1.73 -9.74 24.22
C LYS A 44 0.55 -10.71 24.33
N ALA A 45 -0.08 -10.78 25.50
CA ALA A 45 -1.31 -11.54 25.66
C ALA A 45 -2.41 -10.97 24.75
N GLY A 46 -3.14 -11.87 24.07
CA GLY A 46 -4.18 -11.51 23.09
C GLY A 46 -3.66 -11.41 21.65
N PHE A 47 -4.55 -10.99 20.74
CA PHE A 47 -4.16 -10.74 19.35
C PHE A 47 -3.18 -9.58 19.28
N CYS A 48 -2.02 -9.82 18.66
CA CYS A 48 -1.04 -8.78 18.40
C CYS A 48 -0.60 -8.84 16.95
N ARG A 49 -0.25 -7.66 16.45
CA ARG A 49 0.23 -7.48 15.09
C ARG A 49 1.68 -7.05 15.13
N VAL A 50 2.55 -7.78 14.45
CA VAL A 50 3.99 -7.52 14.43
C VAL A 50 4.45 -7.32 12.99
N ARG A 51 5.18 -6.22 12.74
CA ARG A 51 5.87 -6.00 11.47
C ARG A 51 7.32 -6.40 11.63
N VAL A 52 7.76 -7.32 10.78
CA VAL A 52 9.09 -7.88 10.81
C VAL A 52 9.75 -7.55 9.47
N PRO A 53 10.67 -6.58 9.40
CA PRO A 53 11.36 -6.29 8.16
C PRO A 53 12.29 -7.46 7.81
N PHE A 54 12.42 -7.80 6.53
CA PHE A 54 13.35 -8.85 6.09
C PHE A 54 14.80 -8.57 6.54
N SER A 55 15.18 -7.30 6.65
CA SER A 55 16.48 -6.88 7.17
C SER A 55 16.70 -7.14 8.66
N SER A 56 15.68 -7.52 9.45
CA SER A 56 15.87 -7.94 10.85
C SER A 56 16.27 -9.41 10.98
N PHE A 57 16.10 -10.20 9.93
CA PHE A 57 16.53 -11.59 9.94
C PHE A 57 18.06 -11.65 9.95
N ARG A 58 18.59 -12.53 10.81
CA ARG A 58 20.01 -12.80 10.94
C ARG A 58 20.25 -14.25 10.54
N PRO A 59 21.31 -14.55 9.78
CA PRO A 59 21.61 -15.92 9.47
C PRO A 59 21.97 -16.68 10.76
N VAL A 60 21.57 -17.95 10.83
CA VAL A 60 21.94 -18.83 11.94
C VAL A 60 23.43 -19.14 11.88
N ASN A 61 23.98 -19.34 10.67
CA ASN A 61 25.40 -19.43 10.43
C ASN A 61 25.96 -18.03 10.05
N PRO A 62 26.87 -17.44 10.84
CA PRO A 62 27.38 -16.09 10.58
C PRO A 62 28.03 -15.87 9.20
N GLU A 63 28.52 -16.93 8.55
CA GLU A 63 29.17 -16.88 7.24
C GLU A 63 28.17 -16.81 6.07
N ASP A 64 26.87 -17.03 6.33
CA ASP A 64 25.85 -16.94 5.29
C ASP A 64 25.56 -15.48 4.90
N PRO A 65 25.23 -15.22 3.62
CA PRO A 65 24.85 -13.88 3.16
C PRO A 65 23.55 -13.41 3.85
N PRO A 66 23.22 -12.10 3.77
CA PRO A 66 21.92 -11.59 4.20
C PRO A 66 20.74 -12.32 3.53
N LEU A 67 19.61 -12.41 4.23
CA LEU A 67 18.40 -13.06 3.72
C LEU A 67 17.92 -12.41 2.42
N ASP A 68 17.82 -13.22 1.36
CA ASP A 68 17.08 -12.88 0.15
C ASP A 68 15.62 -13.36 0.31
N PRO A 69 14.62 -12.44 0.39
CA PRO A 69 13.23 -12.82 0.58
C PRO A 69 12.64 -13.57 -0.61
N PHE A 70 13.20 -13.47 -1.82
CA PHE A 70 12.69 -14.18 -3.00
C PHE A 70 13.04 -15.67 -2.98
N LEU A 71 14.05 -16.06 -2.19
CA LEU A 71 14.45 -17.46 -2.01
C LEU A 71 13.76 -18.13 -0.81
N ALA A 72 13.00 -17.37 -0.03
CA ALA A 72 12.33 -17.87 1.17
C ALA A 72 11.12 -18.75 0.80
N HIS A 73 11.21 -20.05 1.08
CA HIS A 73 10.14 -21.03 0.81
C HIS A 73 9.49 -21.60 2.08
N THR A 74 10.10 -21.41 3.25
CA THR A 74 9.58 -21.96 4.52
C THR A 74 9.70 -20.94 5.63
N LEU A 75 8.62 -20.81 6.42
CA LEU A 75 8.56 -19.97 7.61
C LEU A 75 8.25 -20.84 8.82
N THR A 76 9.05 -20.70 9.88
CA THR A 76 8.85 -21.40 11.15
C THR A 76 8.66 -20.41 12.29
N ILE A 77 7.68 -20.67 13.16
CA ILE A 77 7.44 -19.89 14.36
C ILE A 77 7.90 -20.71 15.57
N ARG A 78 8.88 -20.18 16.32
CA ARG A 78 9.38 -20.78 17.55
C ARG A 78 8.98 -19.92 18.75
N PHE A 79 8.37 -20.54 19.76
CA PHE A 79 8.08 -19.89 21.03
C PHE A 79 9.29 -20.00 21.97
N GLU A 80 9.74 -18.86 22.50
CA GLU A 80 10.80 -18.78 23.51
C GLU A 80 10.22 -18.17 24.81
N PRO A 81 9.97 -18.96 25.87
CA PRO A 81 9.41 -18.45 27.13
C PRO A 81 10.43 -17.55 27.84
N ARG A 82 10.09 -16.27 28.07
CA ARG A 82 11.06 -15.29 28.62
C ARG A 82 11.29 -15.36 30.12
N ARG A 83 10.35 -15.88 30.91
CA ARG A 83 10.48 -16.17 32.35
C ARG A 83 9.41 -17.19 32.75
N GLN A 84 9.80 -18.42 33.06
CA GLN A 84 8.93 -19.32 33.81
C GLN A 84 9.02 -18.89 35.28
N LYS A 85 8.07 -18.07 35.75
CA LYS A 85 7.84 -18.04 37.20
C LYS A 85 7.28 -19.42 37.56
N PRO A 86 7.82 -20.13 38.57
CA PRO A 86 7.13 -21.28 39.11
C PRO A 86 5.78 -20.77 39.60
N ILE A 87 4.71 -21.19 38.93
CA ILE A 87 3.38 -21.07 39.51
C ILE A 87 3.36 -22.19 40.55
N GLU A 88 3.23 -21.84 41.84
CA GLU A 88 2.84 -22.81 42.86
C GLU A 88 1.42 -23.29 42.52
N ALA A 89 1.35 -24.29 41.63
CA ALA A 89 0.11 -24.87 41.19
C ALA A 89 -0.37 -25.88 42.24
N PRO A 90 -1.68 -25.98 42.50
CA PRO A 90 -2.22 -27.02 43.36
C PRO A 90 -1.82 -28.40 42.83
N VAL A 91 -1.44 -29.28 43.76
CA VAL A 91 -1.06 -30.67 43.48
C VAL A 91 -2.15 -31.34 42.63
N GLY A 92 -1.84 -31.68 41.38
CA GLY A 92 -2.76 -32.39 40.47
C GLY A 92 -2.94 -31.76 39.08
N SER A 93 -2.46 -30.55 38.82
CA SER A 93 -2.48 -29.97 37.47
C SER A 93 -1.21 -30.32 36.69
N ASN A 94 -1.29 -31.31 35.81
CA ASN A 94 -0.21 -31.70 34.90
C ASN A 94 -0.13 -30.72 33.70
N GLN A 95 0.05 -29.43 33.97
CA GLN A 95 0.24 -28.43 32.92
C GLN A 95 1.70 -28.39 32.51
N ASP A 96 2.00 -28.86 31.29
CA ASP A 96 3.31 -28.69 30.70
C ASP A 96 3.58 -27.20 30.44
N LEU A 97 4.48 -26.61 31.23
CA LEU A 97 4.93 -25.22 31.12
C LEU A 97 5.64 -24.91 29.78
N ARG A 98 5.87 -25.93 28.94
CA ARG A 98 6.40 -25.81 27.58
C ARG A 98 5.32 -25.81 26.50
N SER A 99 4.06 -26.07 26.87
CA SER A 99 2.94 -26.00 25.94
C SER A 99 2.53 -24.53 25.69
N PHE A 100 2.27 -24.18 24.42
CA PHE A 100 1.70 -22.90 24.06
C PHE A 100 0.63 -23.09 22.98
N LYS A 101 -0.38 -22.21 23.00
CA LYS A 101 -1.37 -22.12 21.94
C LYS A 101 -1.13 -20.85 21.14
N LEU A 102 -0.89 -21.00 19.85
CA LEU A 102 -0.81 -19.88 18.90
C LEU A 102 -2.01 -19.95 17.97
N ILE A 103 -2.75 -18.85 17.90
CA ILE A 103 -3.78 -18.64 16.88
C ILE A 103 -3.17 -17.66 15.88
N LEU A 104 -3.08 -18.08 14.63
CA LEU A 104 -2.55 -17.28 13.53
C LEU A 104 -3.72 -16.92 12.60
N GLU A 105 -3.97 -15.63 12.42
CA GLU A 105 -5.02 -15.17 11.51
C GLU A 105 -4.51 -15.13 10.07
N TYR A 106 -3.42 -14.38 9.81
CA TYR A 106 -2.76 -14.35 8.51
C TYR A 106 -1.29 -13.95 8.63
N ILE A 107 -0.52 -14.31 7.60
CA ILE A 107 0.85 -13.82 7.36
C ILE A 107 0.88 -13.23 5.96
N LYS A 108 1.46 -12.04 5.83
CA LYS A 108 1.70 -11.40 4.54
C LYS A 108 3.20 -11.23 4.38
N ALA A 109 3.79 -12.04 3.51
CA ALA A 109 5.16 -11.86 3.05
C ALA A 109 5.11 -11.01 1.78
N LEU A 110 6.03 -10.05 1.66
CA LEU A 110 6.17 -9.18 0.48
C LEU A 110 4.85 -8.48 0.11
N PRO A 111 4.57 -7.27 0.61
CA PRO A 111 3.45 -6.47 0.13
C PRO A 111 3.79 -5.94 -1.27
N THR A 112 3.95 -6.81 -2.25
CA THR A 112 4.49 -6.53 -3.58
C THR A 112 3.42 -6.81 -4.63
N GLY A 113 2.37 -6.00 -4.61
CA GLY A 113 1.70 -5.59 -5.83
C GLY A 113 2.26 -4.23 -6.25
N GLN A 114 2.35 -3.95 -7.54
CA GLN A 114 2.60 -2.57 -8.00
C GLN A 114 1.37 -1.68 -7.75
N GLU A 115 0.18 -2.28 -7.79
CA GLU A 115 -1.12 -1.62 -7.71
C GLU A 115 -1.68 -1.55 -6.29
N THR A 116 -2.67 -0.70 -6.04
CA THR A 116 -3.29 -0.58 -4.71
C THR A 116 -4.23 -1.75 -4.45
N ASP A 117 -4.08 -2.46 -3.33
CA ASP A 117 -4.97 -3.57 -2.96
C ASP A 117 -6.27 -3.04 -2.31
N PHE A 118 -6.19 -1.91 -1.61
CA PHE A 118 -7.32 -1.34 -0.86
C PHE A 118 -7.35 0.19 -0.94
N VAL A 119 -8.47 0.75 -1.37
CA VAL A 119 -8.72 2.20 -1.27
C VAL A 119 -9.64 2.46 -0.07
N LEU A 120 -9.17 3.28 0.87
CA LEU A 120 -9.96 3.72 2.01
C LEU A 120 -10.37 5.19 1.85
N VAL A 121 -11.67 5.43 1.77
CA VAL A 121 -12.24 6.78 1.84
C VAL A 121 -12.40 7.19 3.32
N SER A 122 -11.51 8.07 3.75
CA SER A 122 -11.48 8.67 5.09
C SER A 122 -12.16 10.05 5.07
N CYS A 123 -11.71 11.01 5.87
CA CYS A 123 -12.16 12.40 5.80
C CYS A 123 -11.14 13.36 6.44
N THR A 124 -11.19 14.62 6.01
CA THR A 124 -10.45 15.75 6.66
C THR A 124 -11.15 16.24 7.94
N GLY A 125 -12.39 15.82 8.15
CA GLY A 125 -13.26 16.29 9.24
C GLY A 125 -13.89 17.65 8.99
N GLN A 126 -13.63 18.29 7.84
CA GLN A 126 -14.36 19.47 7.41
C GLN A 126 -15.79 19.09 7.01
N GLY A 127 -16.76 19.95 7.31
CA GLY A 127 -18.19 19.69 7.07
C GLY A 127 -18.86 18.74 8.06
N ILE A 128 -18.13 18.23 9.07
CA ILE A 128 -18.70 17.45 10.17
C ILE A 128 -19.05 18.39 11.33
N GLU A 129 -20.25 18.21 11.89
CA GLU A 129 -20.71 18.96 13.08
C GLU A 129 -19.69 18.86 14.22
N ALA A 130 -19.39 20.00 14.86
CA ALA A 130 -18.35 20.10 15.89
C ALA A 130 -18.54 19.10 17.04
N SER A 131 -19.78 18.83 17.44
CA SER A 131 -20.14 17.90 18.51
C SER A 131 -19.71 16.45 18.24
N ARG A 132 -19.70 16.03 16.97
CA ARG A 132 -19.39 14.66 16.54
C ARG A 132 -18.04 14.53 15.83
N ARG A 133 -17.43 15.65 15.45
CA ARG A 133 -16.18 15.70 14.66
C ARG A 133 -15.07 14.88 15.28
N GLU A 134 -14.83 15.03 16.58
CA GLU A 134 -13.76 14.30 17.27
C GLU A 134 -14.02 12.78 17.27
N GLN A 135 -15.25 12.36 17.54
CA GLN A 135 -15.63 10.95 17.53
C GLN A 135 -15.42 10.32 16.15
N VAL A 136 -15.86 11.01 15.09
CA VAL A 136 -15.72 10.51 13.71
C VAL A 136 -14.25 10.47 13.29
N LEU A 137 -13.48 11.54 13.56
CA LEU A 137 -12.05 11.58 13.24
C LEU A 137 -11.26 10.51 13.98
N LYS A 138 -11.59 10.25 15.26
CA LYS A 138 -10.96 9.17 16.03
C LYS A 138 -11.22 7.81 15.39
N ALA A 139 -12.46 7.53 15.00
CA ALA A 139 -12.81 6.26 14.35
C ALA A 139 -12.15 6.12 12.97
N LYS A 140 -12.18 7.17 12.13
CA LYS A 140 -11.56 7.18 10.80
C LYS A 140 -10.04 7.02 10.89
N ARG A 141 -9.37 7.77 11.78
CA ARG A 141 -7.91 7.63 12.02
C ARG A 141 -7.55 6.24 12.53
N ALA A 142 -8.33 5.65 13.43
CA ALA A 142 -8.10 4.27 13.87
C ALA A 142 -8.21 3.26 12.70
N GLY A 143 -9.16 3.47 11.78
CA GLY A 143 -9.29 2.70 10.56
C GLY A 143 -8.08 2.86 9.62
N GLU A 144 -7.63 4.11 9.42
CA GLU A 144 -6.42 4.39 8.66
C GLU A 144 -5.20 3.69 9.28
N ASP A 145 -4.98 3.81 10.58
CA ASP A 145 -3.84 3.19 11.27
C ASP A 145 -3.90 1.67 11.26
N SER A 146 -5.11 1.08 11.26
CA SER A 146 -5.29 -0.35 11.05
C SER A 146 -4.83 -0.75 9.64
N LEU A 147 -5.22 0.01 8.62
CA LEU A 147 -4.85 -0.22 7.23
C LEU A 147 -3.35 0.00 6.98
N ARG A 148 -2.75 1.08 7.53
CA ARG A 148 -1.30 1.32 7.46
C ARG A 148 -0.51 0.17 8.05
N ARG A 149 -0.98 -0.34 9.20
CA ARG A 149 -0.36 -1.50 9.83
C ARG A 149 -0.58 -2.76 9.00
N SER A 150 -1.71 -2.88 8.28
CA SER A 150 -2.24 -4.09 7.61
C SER A 150 -1.27 -4.84 6.67
N GLY A 151 -0.23 -4.16 6.19
CA GLY A 151 0.70 -4.71 5.22
C GLY A 151 0.05 -5.00 3.87
N LEU A 152 -1.17 -4.54 3.62
CA LEU A 152 -1.72 -4.40 2.28
C LEU A 152 -1.12 -3.16 1.63
N GLY A 153 -1.04 -3.14 0.30
CA GLY A 153 -0.91 -1.86 -0.37
C GLY A 153 -2.22 -1.11 -0.30
N TYR A 154 -2.13 0.14 0.10
CA TYR A 154 -3.32 0.93 0.30
C TYR A 154 -3.18 2.32 -0.30
N THR A 155 -4.32 2.94 -0.57
CA THR A 155 -4.42 4.39 -0.76
C THR A 155 -5.48 4.91 0.19
N ILE A 156 -5.15 5.94 0.97
CA ILE A 156 -6.09 6.62 1.86
C ILE A 156 -6.44 7.98 1.24
N ILE A 157 -7.71 8.17 0.92
CA ILE A 157 -8.23 9.40 0.32
C ILE A 157 -9.08 10.11 1.37
N ARG A 158 -8.75 11.35 1.70
CA ARG A 158 -9.48 12.19 2.64
C ARG A 158 -10.14 13.34 1.88
N PRO A 159 -11.37 13.15 1.35
CA PRO A 159 -12.05 14.23 0.65
C PRO A 159 -12.40 15.38 1.61
N GLY A 160 -12.49 16.59 1.05
CA GLY A 160 -13.22 17.70 1.65
C GLY A 160 -14.73 17.42 1.76
N PRO A 161 -15.54 18.42 2.16
CA PRO A 161 -16.99 18.28 2.25
C PRO A 161 -17.59 17.76 0.94
N LEU A 162 -18.33 16.65 1.01
CA LEU A 162 -18.92 16.01 -0.16
C LEU A 162 -20.12 16.80 -0.68
N LYS A 163 -20.23 16.88 -2.00
CA LYS A 163 -21.34 17.51 -2.71
C LYS A 163 -21.94 16.55 -3.73
N GLU A 164 -23.27 16.54 -3.81
CA GLU A 164 -24.01 15.78 -4.82
C GLU A 164 -24.16 16.64 -6.08
N GLU A 165 -23.08 16.70 -6.87
CA GLU A 165 -23.01 17.44 -8.13
C GLU A 165 -22.23 16.63 -9.18
N PRO A 166 -22.39 16.92 -10.48
CA PRO A 166 -21.63 16.23 -11.52
C PRO A 166 -20.12 16.51 -11.38
N GLY A 167 -19.30 15.48 -11.57
CA GLY A 167 -17.84 15.59 -11.54
C GLY A 167 -17.25 16.22 -12.81
N GLY A 168 -15.95 16.49 -12.78
CA GLY A 168 -15.17 17.01 -13.92
C GLY A 168 -15.41 18.48 -14.24
N GLN A 169 -16.10 19.23 -13.38
CA GLN A 169 -16.42 20.64 -13.62
C GLN A 169 -15.34 21.61 -13.11
N ARG A 170 -14.48 21.17 -12.19
CA ARG A 170 -13.48 22.01 -11.50
C ARG A 170 -12.15 21.28 -11.36
N ALA A 171 -11.07 22.05 -11.28
CA ALA A 171 -9.76 21.51 -10.99
C ALA A 171 -9.70 20.87 -9.59
N LEU A 172 -8.84 19.87 -9.44
CA LEU A 172 -8.64 19.12 -8.20
C LEU A 172 -7.31 19.52 -7.54
N ILE A 173 -7.33 19.73 -6.24
CA ILE A 173 -6.15 19.98 -5.41
C ILE A 173 -5.90 18.77 -4.52
N PHE A 174 -4.66 18.28 -4.52
CA PHE A 174 -4.19 17.19 -3.68
C PHE A 174 -3.18 17.72 -2.65
N ASP A 175 -3.33 17.37 -1.37
CA ASP A 175 -2.45 17.83 -0.29
C ASP A 175 -2.22 16.72 0.76
N GLN A 176 -1.25 16.90 1.65
CA GLN A 176 -1.04 16.04 2.83
C GLN A 176 -1.07 16.84 4.15
N GLY A 177 -1.22 18.17 4.08
CA GLY A 177 -1.07 19.10 5.21
C GLY A 177 -2.36 19.53 5.91
N ASN A 178 -3.51 18.88 5.69
CA ASN A 178 -4.82 19.33 6.17
C ASN A 178 -5.20 20.77 5.74
N ARG A 179 -4.67 21.28 4.62
CA ARG A 179 -4.98 22.63 4.12
C ARG A 179 -6.21 22.66 3.22
N ILE A 180 -6.87 21.52 3.07
CA ILE A 180 -8.09 21.37 2.28
C ILE A 180 -9.27 22.00 3.02
N LEU A 181 -9.82 23.07 2.42
CA LEU A 181 -10.97 23.82 2.94
C LEU A 181 -12.21 23.66 2.06
N GLN A 182 -12.03 23.31 0.78
CA GLN A 182 -13.14 23.28 -0.18
C GLN A 182 -13.82 21.93 -0.27
N GLY A 183 -15.06 21.95 -0.74
CA GLY A 183 -15.81 20.75 -1.05
C GLY A 183 -15.33 20.05 -2.31
N ILE A 184 -15.86 18.84 -2.53
CA ILE A 184 -15.61 18.04 -3.73
C ILE A 184 -16.86 17.24 -4.06
N SER A 185 -17.08 16.98 -5.36
CA SER A 185 -18.21 16.17 -5.80
C SER A 185 -17.99 14.69 -5.44
N CYS A 186 -19.06 13.98 -5.10
CA CYS A 186 -19.02 12.52 -4.92
C CYS A 186 -18.53 11.80 -6.19
N ALA A 187 -18.86 12.33 -7.37
CA ALA A 187 -18.42 11.80 -8.66
C ALA A 187 -16.91 11.89 -8.86
N ASP A 188 -16.28 13.02 -8.52
CA ASP A 188 -14.82 13.18 -8.60
C ASP A 188 -14.10 12.27 -7.61
N VAL A 189 -14.61 12.13 -6.38
CA VAL A 189 -14.05 11.20 -5.40
C VAL A 189 -14.11 9.76 -5.90
N ALA A 190 -15.22 9.36 -6.53
CA ALA A 190 -15.36 8.03 -7.11
C ALA A 190 -14.35 7.79 -8.24
N ASP A 191 -14.17 8.75 -9.14
CA ASP A 191 -13.18 8.66 -10.23
C ASP A 191 -11.74 8.54 -9.69
N ILE A 192 -11.38 9.33 -8.67
CA ILE A 192 -10.08 9.24 -7.99
C ILE A 192 -9.91 7.84 -7.36
N CYS A 193 -10.94 7.29 -6.72
CA CYS A 193 -10.86 5.96 -6.11
C CYS A 193 -10.57 4.88 -7.14
N VAL A 194 -11.27 4.90 -8.28
CA VAL A 194 -11.07 3.93 -9.37
C VAL A 194 -9.67 4.07 -9.96
N LYS A 195 -9.21 5.29 -10.25
CA LYS A 195 -7.88 5.52 -10.80
C LYS A 195 -6.77 5.15 -9.83
N ALA A 196 -6.94 5.40 -8.53
CA ALA A 196 -5.96 5.05 -7.49
C ALA A 196 -5.77 3.53 -7.33
N LEU A 197 -6.75 2.71 -7.72
CA LEU A 197 -6.58 1.26 -7.75
C LEU A 197 -5.54 0.85 -8.79
N HIS A 198 -5.57 1.48 -9.97
CA HIS A 198 -4.72 1.13 -11.10
C HIS A 198 -3.43 1.97 -11.21
N ASP A 199 -3.25 2.97 -10.33
CA ASP A 199 -2.06 3.82 -10.31
C ASP A 199 -1.08 3.39 -9.20
N SER A 200 0.05 2.82 -9.61
CA SER A 200 1.12 2.41 -8.68
C SER A 200 1.72 3.56 -7.86
N THR A 201 1.59 4.81 -8.32
CA THR A 201 2.07 5.99 -7.59
C THR A 201 1.18 6.35 -6.41
N ALA A 202 -0.07 5.89 -6.40
CA ALA A 202 -1.01 6.05 -5.28
C ALA A 202 -0.68 5.13 -4.10
N ARG A 203 0.00 4.01 -4.38
CA ARG A 203 0.29 2.97 -3.39
C ARG A 203 1.06 3.53 -2.19
N ASN A 204 0.54 3.19 -1.01
CA ASN A 204 0.98 3.60 0.31
C ASN A 204 0.94 5.11 0.55
N LYS A 205 0.05 5.85 -0.11
CA LYS A 205 -0.15 7.28 0.14
C LYS A 205 -1.42 7.57 0.93
N SER A 206 -1.36 8.65 1.69
CA SER A 206 -2.50 9.27 2.33
C SER A 206 -2.53 10.71 1.87
N PHE A 207 -3.65 11.15 1.32
CA PHE A 207 -3.77 12.51 0.84
C PHE A 207 -5.19 13.03 1.00
N ASP A 208 -5.28 14.34 1.12
CA ASP A 208 -6.50 15.09 1.17
C ASP A 208 -6.81 15.62 -0.24
N VAL A 209 -8.09 15.74 -0.60
CA VAL A 209 -8.49 16.21 -1.94
C VAL A 209 -9.72 17.11 -1.91
N CYS A 210 -9.69 18.20 -2.68
CA CYS A 210 -10.86 19.06 -2.91
C CYS A 210 -10.84 19.72 -4.29
N HIS A 211 -11.91 20.47 -4.61
CA HIS A 211 -11.88 21.41 -5.72
C HIS A 211 -10.97 22.60 -5.43
N GLU A 212 -10.39 23.15 -6.50
CA GLU A 212 -9.73 24.45 -6.45
C GLU A 212 -10.70 25.56 -6.04
N TYR A 213 -10.18 26.56 -5.33
CA TYR A 213 -10.94 27.76 -5.03
C TYR A 213 -11.10 28.59 -6.31
N VAL A 214 -12.31 28.64 -6.83
CA VAL A 214 -12.68 29.57 -7.88
C VAL A 214 -13.19 30.84 -7.20
N ALA A 215 -12.51 31.97 -7.40
CA ALA A 215 -12.98 33.27 -6.94
C ALA A 215 -14.36 33.58 -7.57
N GLU A 216 -15.23 34.29 -6.84
CA GLU A 216 -16.54 34.69 -7.38
C GLU A 216 -16.40 35.57 -8.64
N GLN A 217 -17.40 35.50 -9.53
CA GLN A 217 -17.45 36.27 -10.78
C GLN A 217 -17.18 37.76 -10.49
N GLY A 218 -16.04 38.27 -10.98
CA GLY A 218 -15.60 39.65 -10.77
C GLY A 218 -14.31 39.82 -9.95
N GLN A 219 -13.73 38.74 -9.41
CA GLN A 219 -12.41 38.75 -8.75
C GLN A 219 -11.38 37.79 -9.38
N GLU A 220 -11.53 37.50 -10.67
CA GLU A 220 -10.63 36.61 -11.42
C GLU A 220 -9.28 37.32 -11.66
N LEU A 221 -8.30 37.08 -10.77
CA LEU A 221 -6.94 37.65 -10.85
C LEU A 221 -5.97 36.80 -11.69
N TYR A 222 -6.45 35.75 -12.37
CA TYR A 222 -5.61 34.89 -13.20
C TYR A 222 -6.37 34.44 -14.46
N GLU A 223 -5.69 34.55 -15.61
CA GLU A 223 -6.16 34.08 -16.91
C GLU A 223 -6.07 32.54 -16.96
N LEU A 224 -7.13 31.88 -17.40
CA LEU A 224 -7.21 30.43 -17.54
C LEU A 224 -6.32 29.96 -18.73
N VAL A 225 -5.09 29.52 -18.45
CA VAL A 225 -4.09 29.22 -19.52
C VAL A 225 -4.28 27.87 -20.23
N ALA A 226 -5.05 26.91 -19.69
CA ALA A 226 -5.34 25.69 -20.44
C ALA A 226 -6.58 24.93 -19.95
N HIS A 227 -7.40 24.51 -20.92
CA HIS A 227 -8.41 23.46 -20.75
C HIS A 227 -7.82 22.17 -21.34
N LEU A 228 -7.71 21.10 -20.55
CA LEU A 228 -7.36 19.77 -21.08
C LEU A 228 -8.40 18.74 -20.61
N PRO A 229 -9.55 18.65 -21.30
CA PRO A 229 -10.46 17.54 -21.11
C PRO A 229 -10.02 16.41 -22.04
N ASP A 230 -9.08 15.58 -21.61
CA ASP A 230 -8.88 14.28 -22.24
C ASP A 230 -9.34 13.18 -21.29
N LYS A 231 -10.33 12.40 -21.73
CA LYS A 231 -10.83 11.22 -21.01
C LYS A 231 -9.74 10.16 -20.77
N ALA A 232 -8.60 10.28 -21.45
CA ALA A 232 -7.42 9.44 -21.31
C ALA A 232 -6.36 10.02 -20.36
N ASN A 233 -6.58 11.20 -19.77
CA ASN A 233 -5.51 11.91 -19.10
C ASN A 233 -5.23 11.31 -17.72
N ASN A 234 -4.02 10.78 -17.57
CA ASN A 234 -3.49 10.25 -16.32
C ASN A 234 -3.10 11.43 -15.40
N TYR A 235 -4.07 12.27 -15.02
CA TYR A 235 -3.83 13.44 -14.16
C TYR A 235 -3.45 13.02 -12.73
N LEU A 236 -3.82 11.80 -12.34
CA LEU A 236 -3.61 11.32 -10.98
C LEU A 236 -2.13 11.01 -10.73
N THR A 237 -1.44 10.35 -11.65
CA THR A 237 -0.01 10.04 -11.53
C THR A 237 0.88 11.26 -11.23
N PRO A 238 0.85 12.37 -12.01
CA PRO A 238 1.68 13.54 -11.71
C PRO A 238 1.26 14.23 -10.41
N ALA A 239 -0.04 14.30 -10.11
CA ALA A 239 -0.52 14.87 -8.86
C ALA A 239 -0.04 14.08 -7.63
N LEU A 240 -0.09 12.75 -7.70
CA LEU A 240 0.34 11.88 -6.61
C LEU A 240 1.86 11.76 -6.54
N ALA A 241 2.59 11.82 -7.64
CA ALA A 241 4.05 11.72 -7.67
C ALA A 241 4.73 12.73 -6.74
N ALA A 242 4.18 13.93 -6.60
CA ALA A 242 4.67 14.98 -5.70
C ALA A 242 4.44 14.68 -4.20
N LEU A 243 3.58 13.72 -3.86
CA LEU A 243 3.20 13.41 -2.48
C LEU A 243 4.09 12.33 -1.87
N GLU A 244 4.33 12.44 -0.57
CA GLU A 244 5.17 11.51 0.18
C GLU A 244 4.45 10.17 0.41
N LYS A 245 5.22 9.08 0.33
CA LYS A 245 4.74 7.75 0.74
C LYS A 245 4.77 7.64 2.25
N ASN A 246 3.75 7.00 2.82
CA ASN A 246 3.79 6.62 4.23
C ASN A 246 4.90 5.56 4.44
N THR A 247 5.79 5.80 5.41
CA THR A 247 6.85 4.85 5.83
C THR A 247 6.32 3.77 6.78
#